data_AF-A0A379YJ75-F1
#
_entry.id   AF-A0A379YJ75-F1
#
_cell.length_a   1.000
_cell.length_b   1.000
_cell.length_c   1.000
_cell.angle_alpha   90.00
_cell.angle_beta   90.00
_cell.angle_gamma   90.00
#
_symmetry.space_group_name_H-M   'P 1'
#
loop_
_entity.id
_entity.type
_entity.pdbx_description
1 polymer ?
#
loop_
_entity_poly.entity_id
_entity_poly.type
_entity_poly.pdbx_seq_one_letter_code
_entity_poly.pdbx_strand_id
1 'polypeptide(L)'
;MVTTLDNALLEEILQQVRPLIGQGKVADYIPALAEVPADRLAIAVCTVDGELFQAGDAAERFSIQSISKVLSLTLALTRYQEPEIWRRVGKEPSGLPFNSLLQLEMEQGKPRNPFINPRRAGGVRHAANPAQRPQTAHAGGGASVGRRRRPGL
;
A
#
# COMPACT_ATOMS: atom_id res chain seq x y z
N MET A 1 -5.23 34.06 10.60
CA MET A 1 -5.67 33.16 11.68
C MET A 1 -4.88 31.87 11.52
N VAL A 2 -4.28 31.35 12.59
CA VAL A 2 -3.65 30.02 12.56
C VAL A 2 -4.78 29.02 12.78
N THR A 3 -5.10 28.23 11.76
CA THR A 3 -6.07 27.14 11.91
C THR A 3 -5.44 26.08 12.81
N THR A 4 -6.08 25.78 13.94
CA THR A 4 -5.60 24.73 14.85
C THR A 4 -6.03 23.38 14.30
N LEU A 5 -5.16 22.37 14.40
CA LEU A 5 -5.50 21.01 14.00
C LEU A 5 -6.43 20.39 15.05
N ASP A 6 -7.67 20.10 14.65
CA ASP A 6 -8.65 19.39 15.48
C ASP A 6 -9.56 18.50 14.61
N ASN A 7 -10.44 17.72 15.25
CA ASN A 7 -11.36 16.83 14.52
C ASN A 7 -12.42 17.63 13.72
N ALA A 8 -12.77 18.85 14.14
CA ALA A 8 -13.79 19.65 13.46
C ALA A 8 -13.27 20.17 12.10
N LEU A 9 -12.01 20.59 12.05
CA LEU A 9 -11.31 20.92 10.81
C LEU A 9 -11.28 19.73 9.85
N LEU A 10 -10.97 18.54 10.35
CA LEU A 10 -10.95 17.33 9.54
C LEU A 10 -12.35 17.01 8.97
N GLU A 11 -13.39 17.16 9.78
CA GLU A 11 -14.77 16.96 9.35
C GLU A 11 -15.19 18.00 8.28
N GLU A 12 -14.78 19.27 8.42
CA GLU A 12 -15.01 20.30 7.42
C GLU A 12 -14.36 19.94 6.08
N ILE A 13 -13.12 19.46 6.10
CA ILE A 13 -12.42 18.98 4.89
C ILE A 13 -13.23 17.84 4.25
N LEU A 14 -13.68 16.86 5.05
CA LEU A 14 -14.49 15.76 4.53
C LEU A 14 -15.79 16.26 3.90
N GLN A 15 -16.46 17.25 4.49
CA GLN A 15 -17.67 17.84 3.92
C GLN A 15 -17.39 18.53 2.59
N GLN A 16 -16.26 19.22 2.45
CA GLN A 16 -15.86 19.88 1.20
C GLN A 16 -15.53 18.88 0.08
N VAL A 17 -14.93 17.71 0.41
CA VAL A 17 -14.57 16.71 -0.60
C VAL A 17 -15.67 15.68 -0.89
N ARG A 18 -16.65 15.49 0.01
CA ARG A 18 -17.75 14.52 -0.14
C ARG A 18 -18.54 14.67 -1.46
N PRO A 19 -18.79 15.88 -2.01
CA PRO A 19 -19.41 16.04 -3.33
C PRO A 19 -18.59 15.48 -4.51
N LEU A 20 -17.30 15.18 -4.31
CA LEU A 20 -16.42 14.60 -5.33
C LEU A 20 -16.52 13.06 -5.41
N ILE A 21 -17.22 12.43 -4.45
CA ILE A 21 -17.45 10.98 -4.47
C ILE A 21 -18.17 10.59 -5.78
N GLY A 22 -17.69 9.51 -6.40
CA GLY A 22 -18.22 9.01 -7.67
C GLY A 22 -17.54 9.57 -8.93
N GLN A 23 -16.64 10.55 -8.81
CA GLN A 23 -15.81 11.01 -9.95
C GLN A 23 -14.70 10.01 -10.32
N GLY A 24 -14.37 9.08 -9.41
CA GLY A 24 -13.41 8.00 -9.63
C GLY A 24 -14.08 6.65 -9.86
N LYS A 25 -13.31 5.67 -10.36
CA LYS A 25 -13.75 4.28 -10.51
C LYS A 25 -13.17 3.44 -9.36
N VAL A 26 -14.04 2.70 -8.66
CA VAL A 26 -13.60 1.70 -7.67
C VAL A 26 -12.77 0.62 -8.37
N ALA A 27 -11.68 0.19 -7.73
CA ALA A 27 -10.84 -0.88 -8.24
C ALA A 27 -11.64 -2.20 -8.32
N ASP A 28 -11.89 -2.66 -9.55
CA ASP A 28 -12.76 -3.82 -9.84
C ASP A 28 -11.98 -5.07 -10.29
N TYR A 29 -10.66 -4.97 -10.43
CA TYR A 29 -9.79 -6.09 -10.84
C TYR A 29 -9.57 -7.15 -9.75
N ILE A 30 -9.99 -6.87 -8.50
CA ILE A 30 -10.04 -7.83 -7.39
C ILE A 30 -11.47 -7.85 -6.86
N PRO A 31 -12.21 -8.97 -6.92
CA PRO A 31 -13.62 -9.04 -6.54
C PRO A 31 -13.91 -8.49 -5.13
N ALA A 32 -13.06 -8.81 -4.16
CA ALA A 32 -13.19 -8.34 -2.78
C ALA A 32 -13.06 -6.80 -2.62
N LEU A 33 -12.53 -6.08 -3.61
CA LEU A 33 -12.49 -4.62 -3.61
C LEU A 33 -13.73 -3.99 -4.25
N ALA A 34 -14.40 -4.71 -5.16
CA ALA A 34 -15.61 -4.26 -5.82
C ALA A 34 -16.83 -4.26 -4.90
N GLU A 35 -16.80 -5.07 -3.83
CA GLU A 35 -17.89 -5.18 -2.84
C GLU A 35 -17.85 -4.08 -1.76
N VAL A 36 -16.81 -3.24 -1.74
CA VAL A 36 -16.67 -2.17 -0.74
C VAL A 36 -17.52 -0.97 -1.14
N PRO A 37 -18.32 -0.38 -0.21
CA PRO A 37 -19.10 0.82 -0.50
C PRO A 37 -18.20 1.97 -0.97
N ALA A 38 -18.56 2.59 -2.10
CA ALA A 38 -17.77 3.63 -2.75
C ALA A 38 -17.86 5.00 -2.04
N ASP A 39 -18.73 5.12 -1.04
CA ASP A 39 -19.03 6.33 -0.28
C ASP A 39 -18.27 6.41 1.06
N ARG A 40 -17.44 5.41 1.37
CA ARG A 40 -16.54 5.42 2.53
C ARG A 40 -15.49 6.50 2.39
N LEU A 41 -15.38 7.36 3.40
CA LEU A 41 -14.46 8.47 3.40
C LEU A 41 -13.98 8.79 4.81
N ALA A 42 -12.67 8.85 4.98
CA ALA A 42 -12.05 9.11 6.27
C ALA A 42 -10.71 9.83 6.12
N ILE A 43 -10.33 10.54 7.17
CA ILE A 43 -9.01 11.14 7.32
C ILE A 43 -8.53 10.97 8.76
N ALA A 44 -7.24 10.70 8.94
CA ALA A 44 -6.61 10.62 10.25
C ALA A 44 -5.20 11.24 10.20
N VAL A 45 -4.85 12.00 11.23
CA VAL A 45 -3.55 12.63 11.43
C VAL A 45 -3.00 12.20 12.78
N CYS A 46 -1.82 11.60 12.77
CA CYS A 46 -1.09 11.21 13.96
C CYS A 46 0.18 12.07 14.05
N THR A 47 0.32 12.90 15.09
CA THR A 47 1.49 13.74 15.29
C THR A 47 2.67 12.92 15.81
N VAL A 48 3.87 13.50 15.78
CA VAL A 48 5.08 12.87 16.36
C VAL A 48 4.98 12.72 17.87
N ASP A 49 4.17 13.57 18.52
CA ASP A 49 3.89 13.54 19.95
C ASP A 49 2.80 12.51 20.33
N GLY A 50 2.23 11.82 19.33
CA GLY A 50 1.25 10.77 19.51
C GLY A 50 -0.21 11.25 19.61
N GLU A 51 -0.46 12.54 19.35
CA GLU A 51 -1.82 13.05 19.25
C GLU A 51 -2.48 12.52 17.98
N LEU A 52 -3.72 12.06 18.11
CA LEU A 52 -4.49 11.47 17.03
C LEU A 52 -5.77 12.27 16.79
N PHE A 53 -5.85 12.84 15.59
CA PHE A 53 -7.04 13.51 15.07
C PHE A 53 -7.63 12.67 13.95
N GLN A 54 -8.95 12.51 13.94
CA GLN A 54 -9.62 11.68 12.93
C GLN A 54 -11.06 12.14 12.68
N ALA A 55 -11.55 11.93 11.47
CA ALA A 55 -12.92 12.23 11.05
C ALA A 55 -13.43 11.20 10.03
N GLY A 56 -14.75 11.12 9.86
CA GLY A 56 -15.41 10.17 8.96
C GLY A 56 -15.27 8.70 9.39
N ASP A 57 -15.17 7.79 8.42
CA ASP A 57 -15.13 6.33 8.63
C ASP A 57 -13.76 5.82 9.13
N ALA A 58 -13.01 6.60 9.91
CA ALA A 58 -11.59 6.35 10.25
C ALA A 58 -11.34 5.04 11.04
N ALA A 59 -12.37 4.48 11.67
CA ALA A 59 -12.31 3.20 12.36
C ALA A 59 -12.53 1.98 11.44
N GLU A 60 -12.98 2.19 10.20
CA GLU A 60 -13.26 1.12 9.25
C GLU A 60 -11.95 0.54 8.67
N ARG A 61 -11.89 -0.79 8.60
CA ARG A 61 -10.71 -1.48 8.11
C ARG A 61 -10.79 -1.67 6.61
N PHE A 62 -9.69 -1.41 5.91
CA PHE A 62 -9.55 -1.69 4.49
C PHE A 62 -8.19 -2.32 4.18
N SER A 63 -8.05 -2.87 2.97
CA SER A 63 -6.78 -3.42 2.51
C SER A 63 -5.78 -2.30 2.22
N ILE A 64 -4.60 -2.36 2.83
CA ILE A 64 -3.54 -1.36 2.63
C ILE A 64 -2.89 -1.40 1.24
N GLN A 65 -3.12 -2.46 0.45
CA GLN A 65 -2.63 -2.60 -0.92
C GLN A 65 -1.13 -2.24 -1.05
N SER A 66 -0.75 -1.41 -2.03
CA SER A 66 0.65 -1.04 -2.29
C SER A 66 1.33 -0.27 -1.14
N ILE A 67 0.59 0.27 -0.16
CA ILE A 67 1.18 0.90 1.03
C ILE A 67 2.05 -0.10 1.81
N SER A 68 1.69 -1.40 1.75
CA SER A 68 2.48 -2.50 2.34
C SER A 68 3.95 -2.54 1.89
N LYS A 69 4.29 -1.98 0.73
CA LYS A 69 5.67 -1.95 0.22
C LYS A 69 6.59 -1.06 1.05
N VAL A 70 6.06 0.03 1.62
CA VAL A 70 6.82 0.89 2.55
C VAL A 70 7.22 0.09 3.78
N LEU A 71 6.24 -0.58 4.41
CA LEU A 71 6.48 -1.41 5.59
C LEU A 71 7.43 -2.57 5.32
N SER A 72 7.30 -3.19 4.13
CA SER A 72 8.18 -4.28 3.69
C SER A 72 9.62 -3.80 3.51
N LEU A 73 9.82 -2.61 2.94
CA LEU A 73 11.13 -1.99 2.80
C LEU A 73 11.75 -1.66 4.16
N THR A 74 10.97 -1.05 5.07
CA THR A 74 11.43 -0.76 6.44
C THR A 74 11.89 -2.03 7.13
N LEU A 75 11.09 -3.11 7.06
CA LEU A 75 11.48 -4.40 7.62
C LEU A 75 12.76 -4.95 6.98
N ALA A 76 12.91 -4.86 5.66
CA ALA A 76 14.14 -5.30 4.99
C ALA A 76 15.36 -4.52 5.47
N LEU A 77 15.25 -3.20 5.64
CA LEU A 77 16.32 -2.33 6.15
C LEU A 77 16.73 -2.68 7.60
N THR A 78 15.83 -3.24 8.41
CA THR A 78 16.20 -3.74 9.76
C THR A 78 16.93 -5.08 9.73
N ARG A 79 16.89 -5.82 8.61
CA ARG A 79 17.40 -7.20 8.51
C ARG A 79 18.65 -7.33 7.65
N TYR A 80 18.83 -6.44 6.69
CA TYR A 80 19.94 -6.46 5.73
C TYR A 80 20.69 -5.14 5.75
N GLN A 81 21.97 -5.20 5.43
CA GLN A 81 22.77 -4.00 5.23
C GLN A 81 22.31 -3.30 3.95
N GLU A 82 22.33 -1.97 3.97
CA GLU A 82 21.89 -1.15 2.84
C GLU A 82 22.47 -1.58 1.47
N PRO A 83 23.79 -1.82 1.32
CA PRO A 83 24.35 -2.21 0.03
C PRO A 83 23.73 -3.50 -0.54
N GLU A 84 23.32 -4.42 0.33
CA GLU A 84 22.70 -5.67 -0.10
C GLU A 84 21.31 -5.45 -0.69
N ILE A 85 20.53 -4.56 -0.08
CA ILE A 85 19.19 -4.19 -0.55
C ILE A 85 19.30 -3.46 -1.89
N TRP A 86 20.20 -2.47 -1.98
CA TRP A 86 20.36 -1.63 -3.17
C TRP A 86 21.03 -2.35 -4.35
N ARG A 87 21.68 -3.49 -4.10
CA ARG A 87 22.08 -4.41 -5.17
C ARG A 87 20.86 -5.06 -5.84
N ARG A 88 19.79 -5.33 -5.08
CA ARG A 88 18.58 -6.06 -5.55
C ARG A 88 17.47 -5.16 -6.08
N VAL A 89 17.38 -3.91 -5.62
CA VAL A 89 16.39 -2.91 -6.09
C VAL A 89 17.08 -1.55 -6.26
N GLY A 90 16.63 -0.73 -7.21
CA GLY A 90 17.17 0.62 -7.39
C GLY A 90 16.62 1.64 -6.38
N LYS A 91 16.97 2.92 -6.59
CA LYS A 91 16.47 4.08 -5.82
C LYS A 91 15.78 5.15 -6.69
N GLU A 92 15.69 4.92 -7.99
CA GLU A 92 15.32 5.95 -8.95
C GLU A 92 13.78 6.05 -9.13
N PRO A 93 13.24 7.26 -9.36
CA PRO A 93 11.84 7.40 -9.73
C PRO A 93 11.56 6.70 -11.06
N SER A 94 10.36 6.15 -11.21
CA SER A 94 9.87 5.66 -12.50
C SER A 94 9.13 6.77 -13.22
N GLY A 95 9.53 7.07 -14.46
CA GLY A 95 8.77 7.96 -15.36
C GLY A 95 7.55 7.28 -16.00
N LEU A 96 7.32 5.99 -15.74
CA LEU A 96 6.25 5.18 -16.33
C LEU A 96 5.33 4.62 -15.23
N PRO A 97 4.10 4.20 -15.58
CA PRO A 97 3.16 3.58 -14.64
C PRO A 97 3.76 2.38 -13.90
N PHE A 98 3.30 2.14 -12.67
CA PHE A 98 3.84 1.12 -11.75
C PHE A 98 3.81 -0.33 -12.27
N ASN A 99 3.05 -0.59 -13.33
CA ASN A 99 2.86 -1.87 -14.01
C ASN A 99 3.47 -1.92 -15.43
N SER A 100 4.30 -0.93 -15.79
CA SER A 100 4.90 -0.85 -17.12
C SER A 100 5.85 -2.01 -17.40
N LEU A 101 5.47 -2.88 -18.34
CA LEU A 101 6.27 -4.04 -18.76
C LEU A 101 7.55 -3.63 -19.49
N LEU A 102 7.47 -2.58 -20.31
CA LEU A 102 8.61 -2.02 -21.03
C LEU A 102 9.71 -1.61 -20.04
N GLN A 103 9.33 -1.07 -18.89
CA GLN A 103 10.28 -0.64 -17.88
C GLN A 103 11.04 -1.82 -17.24
N LEU A 104 10.37 -2.94 -16.99
CA LEU A 104 11.00 -4.12 -16.40
C LEU A 104 11.94 -4.84 -17.38
N GLU A 105 11.57 -4.86 -18.67
CA GLU A 105 12.41 -5.41 -19.74
C GLU A 105 13.69 -4.57 -19.93
N MET A 106 13.56 -3.23 -19.92
CA MET A 106 14.71 -2.32 -19.97
C MET A 106 15.64 -2.46 -18.76
N GLU A 107 15.12 -2.88 -17.61
CA GLU A 107 15.88 -3.01 -16.36
C GLU A 107 16.34 -4.43 -16.04
N GLN A 108 16.22 -5.35 -17.02
CA GLN A 108 16.69 -6.74 -16.90
C GLN A 108 16.13 -7.46 -15.65
N GLY A 109 14.90 -7.12 -15.24
CA GLY A 109 14.24 -7.73 -14.08
C GLY A 109 14.62 -7.15 -12.71
N LYS A 110 15.52 -6.15 -12.63
CA LYS A 110 15.78 -5.40 -11.39
C LYS A 110 14.85 -4.17 -11.33
N PRO A 111 13.92 -4.06 -10.37
CA PRO A 111 13.02 -2.90 -10.31
C PRO A 111 13.78 -1.61 -9.92
N ARG A 112 13.48 -0.46 -10.57
CA ARG A 112 14.09 0.86 -10.23
C ARG A 112 13.94 1.28 -8.79
N ASN A 113 12.89 0.85 -8.12
CA ASN A 113 12.63 1.19 -6.74
C ASN A 113 11.71 0.13 -6.10
N PRO A 114 11.68 0.04 -4.77
CA PRO A 114 10.90 -0.97 -4.05
C PRO A 114 9.37 -0.82 -4.17
N PHE A 115 8.86 0.24 -4.83
CA PHE A 115 7.43 0.52 -4.93
C PHE A 115 6.79 0.00 -6.24
N ILE A 116 7.62 -0.35 -7.23
CA ILE A 116 7.19 -0.97 -8.48
C ILE A 116 6.87 -2.45 -8.24
N ASN A 117 5.83 -2.97 -8.89
CA ASN A 117 5.55 -4.40 -8.85
C ASN A 117 6.38 -5.11 -9.94
N PRO A 118 7.37 -5.96 -9.59
CA PRO A 118 8.17 -6.66 -10.59
C PRO A 118 7.40 -7.82 -11.25
N ARG A 119 6.17 -8.12 -10.81
CA ARG A 119 5.35 -9.20 -11.38
C ARG A 119 4.30 -8.72 -12.37
N ARG A 120 4.34 -9.37 -13.53
CA ARG A 120 3.34 -9.38 -14.59
C ARG A 120 1.96 -9.83 -14.08
N ALA A 121 0.93 -9.02 -14.30
CA ALA A 121 -0.46 -9.47 -14.35
C ALA A 121 -0.73 -10.01 -15.77
N GLY A 122 -0.34 -11.26 -16.05
CA GLY A 122 -0.50 -11.89 -17.36
C GLY A 122 0.43 -13.08 -17.54
N GLY A 123 -0.06 -14.21 -18.01
CA GLY A 123 0.69 -15.47 -18.10
C GLY A 123 1.49 -15.62 -19.40
N VAL A 124 2.75 -16.02 -19.25
CA VAL A 124 3.55 -16.87 -20.16
C VAL A 124 4.55 -17.48 -19.21
N ARG A 125 4.19 -18.64 -18.68
CA ARG A 125 5.10 -19.49 -17.92
C ARG A 125 5.94 -20.19 -18.98
N HIS A 126 7.23 -19.90 -19.07
CA HIS A 126 8.14 -20.97 -19.49
C HIS A 126 8.17 -21.97 -18.34
N ALA A 127 7.78 -23.20 -18.67
CA ALA A 127 7.64 -24.29 -17.72
C ALA A 127 9.00 -24.68 -17.14
N ALA A 128 9.40 -24.03 -16.05
CA ALA A 128 10.44 -24.55 -15.19
C ALA A 128 9.84 -25.61 -14.26
N ASN A 129 10.50 -26.76 -14.21
CA ASN A 129 10.14 -27.97 -13.47
C ASN A 129 9.60 -27.65 -12.05
N PRO A 130 8.35 -28.04 -11.70
CA PRO A 130 7.73 -27.73 -10.42
C PRO A 130 8.46 -28.33 -9.20
N ALA A 131 9.36 -29.30 -9.41
CA ALA A 131 10.12 -29.95 -8.33
C ALA A 131 11.28 -29.11 -7.77
N GLN A 132 11.66 -27.98 -8.39
CA GLN A 132 12.82 -27.18 -8.00
C GLN A 132 12.49 -25.76 -7.52
N ARG A 133 11.24 -25.45 -7.20
CA ARG A 133 10.92 -24.13 -6.61
C ARG A 133 11.38 -24.08 -5.16
N PRO A 134 12.31 -23.18 -4.78
CA PRO A 134 12.48 -22.85 -3.36
C PRO A 134 11.16 -22.25 -2.87
N GLN A 135 10.65 -22.77 -1.74
CA GLN A 135 9.48 -22.25 -1.04
C GLN A 135 9.77 -20.82 -0.57
N THR A 136 9.60 -19.85 -1.45
CA THR A 136 9.88 -18.44 -1.18
C THR A 136 8.59 -17.65 -1.36
N ALA A 137 8.10 -17.20 -0.20
CA ALA A 137 7.13 -16.13 0.00
C ALA A 137 5.93 -16.08 -0.96
N HIS A 138 4.82 -16.69 -0.52
CA HIS A 138 3.50 -16.20 -0.86
C HIS A 138 3.39 -14.72 -0.44
N ALA A 139 3.70 -13.80 -1.35
CA ALA A 139 3.32 -12.40 -1.24
C ALA A 139 1.81 -12.27 -1.55
N GLY A 140 0.99 -12.92 -0.72
CA GLY A 140 -0.42 -12.63 -0.52
C GLY A 140 -0.54 -12.01 0.85
N GLY A 141 -0.11 -10.76 0.98
CA GLY A 141 -0.02 -10.04 2.24
C GLY A 141 -1.39 -9.61 2.74
N GLY A 142 -2.15 -10.54 3.31
CA GLY A 142 -3.22 -10.23 4.27
C GLY A 142 -2.58 -9.73 5.57
N ALA A 143 -2.17 -8.46 5.60
CA ALA A 143 -1.72 -7.81 6.82
C ALA A 143 -2.94 -7.26 7.57
N SER A 144 -3.48 -8.07 8.49
CA SER A 144 -4.41 -7.57 9.51
C SER A 144 -3.62 -6.82 10.58
N VAL A 145 -3.68 -5.49 10.55
CA VAL A 145 -3.12 -4.66 11.62
C VAL A 145 -4.13 -4.61 12.79
N GLY A 146 -3.68 -5.07 13.97
CA GLY A 146 -4.24 -4.71 15.26
C GLY A 146 -5.39 -5.57 15.79
N ARG A 147 -5.08 -6.67 16.50
CA ARG A 147 -5.92 -7.13 17.63
C ARG A 147 -5.55 -6.29 18.85
N ARG A 148 -6.42 -5.36 19.27
CA ARG A 148 -6.38 -4.90 20.66
C ARG A 148 -6.87 -6.06 21.52
N ARG A 149 -5.97 -6.64 22.33
CA ARG A 149 -6.39 -7.48 23.46
C ARG A 149 -7.19 -6.59 24.40
N ARG A 150 -8.44 -6.97 24.70
CA ARG A 150 -9.10 -6.48 25.91
C ARG A 150 -8.26 -6.94 27.10
N PRO A 151 -7.84 -6.06 28.02
CA PRO A 151 -7.44 -6.49 29.35
C PRO A 151 -8.68 -7.10 30.02
N GLY A 152 -8.54 -8.30 30.56
CA GLY A 152 -9.58 -8.89 31.40
C GLY A 152 -9.67 -8.11 32.71
N LEU A 153 -10.88 -7.66 33.03
CA LEU A 153 -11.59 -7.81 34.30
C LEU A 153 -13.04 -7.38 34.05
#